data_AF-A0A957XNK0-F1
#
_entry.id   AF-A0A957XNK0-F1
#
_cell.length_a   1.000
_cell.length_b   1.000
_cell.length_c   1.000
_cell.angle_alpha   90.00
_cell.angle_beta   90.00
_cell.angle_gamma   90.00
#
_symmetry.space_group_name_H-M   'P 1'
#
loop_
_entity.id
_entity.type
_entity.pdbx_description
1 polymer ?
#
loop_
_entity_poly.entity_id
_entity_poly.type
_entity_poly.pdbx_seq_one_letter_code
_entity_poly.pdbx_strand_id
1 'polypeptide(L)'
;MKTFFIKLLIFLVVVVVLQVTASAIYPPDLPAEIAQLDHYLYSGADVIYLGDSTLMYPLGEVTTGDILQEDLPDHTIGEVAHPAYNADLYRAYANYVTRFDIRPQTVIIPINLHAFSPEWDMRPTYQFETEKAVLTYGPLLSTLFYRP
;
A
#
# COMPACT_ATOMS: atom_id res chain seq x y z
N MET A 1 16.91 -40.29 -16.59
CA MET A 1 17.11 -38.85 -16.25
C MET A 1 16.13 -37.93 -16.98
N LYS A 2 15.98 -37.98 -18.31
CA LYS A 2 15.04 -37.11 -19.06
C LYS A 2 13.58 -37.14 -18.54
N THR A 3 13.06 -38.33 -18.25
CA THR A 3 11.71 -38.52 -17.69
C THR A 3 11.53 -37.94 -16.29
N PHE A 4 12.61 -37.86 -15.48
CA PHE A 4 12.55 -37.21 -14.17
C PHE A 4 12.40 -35.70 -14.33
N PHE A 5 13.21 -35.07 -15.19
CA PHE A 5 13.13 -33.63 -15.44
C PHE A 5 11.79 -33.20 -16.06
N ILE A 6 11.24 -34.01 -16.98
CA ILE A 6 9.90 -33.74 -17.55
C ILE A 6 8.83 -33.81 -16.46
N LYS A 7 8.86 -34.84 -15.59
CA LYS A 7 7.92 -34.95 -14.47
C LYS A 7 8.05 -33.81 -13.48
N LEU A 8 9.28 -33.39 -13.18
CA LEU A 8 9.56 -32.25 -12.30
C LEU A 8 9.03 -30.95 -12.90
N LEU A 9 9.24 -30.71 -14.21
CA LEU A 9 8.72 -29.54 -14.90
C LEU A 9 7.19 -29.52 -14.89
N ILE A 10 6.54 -30.65 -15.21
CA ILE A 10 5.08 -30.76 -15.15
C ILE A 10 4.57 -30.48 -13.73
N PHE A 11 5.22 -31.05 -12.72
CA PHE A 11 4.87 -30.80 -11.32
C PHE A 11 4.97 -29.31 -10.97
N LEU A 12 6.07 -28.65 -11.34
CA LEU A 12 6.25 -27.20 -11.12
C LEU A 12 5.15 -26.38 -11.81
N VAL A 13 4.84 -26.69 -13.07
CA VAL A 13 3.77 -26.01 -13.81
C VAL A 13 2.42 -26.20 -13.12
N VAL A 14 2.10 -27.42 -12.69
CA VAL A 14 0.86 -27.72 -11.97
C VAL A 14 0.78 -26.94 -10.66
N VAL A 15 1.87 -26.88 -9.89
CA VAL A 15 1.92 -26.11 -8.63
C VAL A 15 1.69 -24.63 -8.89
N VAL A 16 2.36 -24.04 -9.89
CA VAL A 16 2.18 -22.62 -10.24
C VAL A 16 0.74 -22.33 -10.67
N VAL A 17 0.15 -23.19 -11.52
CA VAL A 17 -1.24 -23.03 -11.96
C VAL A 17 -2.21 -23.11 -10.77
N LEU A 18 -2.00 -24.06 -9.85
CA LEU A 18 -2.82 -24.18 -8.65
C LEU A 18 -2.68 -22.95 -7.75
N GLN A 19 -1.47 -22.43 -7.55
CA GLN A 19 -1.23 -21.21 -6.76
C GLN A 19 -1.91 -19.98 -7.37
N VAL A 20 -1.78 -19.78 -8.68
CA VAL A 20 -2.45 -18.67 -9.40
C VAL A 20 -3.97 -18.81 -9.29
N THR A 21 -4.50 -20.01 -9.49
CA THR A 21 -5.95 -20.27 -9.40
C THR A 21 -6.48 -20.01 -7.99
N ALA A 22 -5.77 -20.49 -6.96
CA ALA A 22 -6.13 -20.25 -5.56
C ALA A 22 -6.09 -18.75 -5.22
N SER A 23 -5.08 -18.02 -5.72
CA SER A 23 -4.99 -16.58 -5.55
C SER A 23 -6.12 -15.81 -6.24
N ALA A 24 -6.58 -16.28 -7.41
CA ALA A 24 -7.66 -15.63 -8.15
C ALA A 24 -9.03 -15.89 -7.50
N ILE A 25 -9.24 -17.07 -6.92
CA ILE A 25 -10.51 -17.45 -6.24
C ILE A 25 -10.61 -16.80 -4.86
N TYR A 26 -9.49 -16.67 -4.14
CA TYR A 26 -9.44 -16.09 -2.82
C TYR A 26 -8.53 -14.86 -2.82
N PRO A 27 -8.95 -13.73 -3.41
CA PRO A 27 -8.16 -12.50 -3.36
C PRO A 27 -7.85 -12.15 -1.89
N PRO A 28 -6.67 -11.58 -1.62
CA PRO A 28 -6.34 -11.11 -0.28
C PRO A 28 -7.23 -9.91 0.03
N ASP A 29 -7.57 -9.76 1.30
CA ASP A 29 -8.09 -8.48 1.75
C ASP A 29 -6.97 -7.46 1.54
N LEU A 30 -7.23 -6.48 0.68
CA LEU A 30 -6.34 -5.33 0.52
C LEU A 30 -6.25 -4.62 1.87
N PRO A 31 -5.03 -4.24 2.33
CA PRO A 31 -4.89 -3.36 3.48
C PRO A 31 -5.80 -2.14 3.29
N ALA A 32 -6.52 -1.77 4.35
CA ALA A 32 -7.60 -0.79 4.27
C ALA A 32 -7.12 0.55 3.69
N GLU A 33 -5.91 0.94 4.05
CA GLU A 33 -5.22 2.16 3.64
C GLU A 33 -4.89 2.15 2.14
N ILE A 34 -4.53 0.99 1.59
CA ILE A 34 -4.28 0.84 0.15
C ILE A 34 -5.60 0.86 -0.63
N ALA A 35 -6.65 0.21 -0.12
CA ALA A 35 -7.97 0.27 -0.71
C ALA A 35 -8.53 1.70 -0.71
N GLN A 36 -8.28 2.45 0.37
CA GLN A 36 -8.65 3.86 0.47
C GLN A 36 -7.85 4.73 -0.51
N LEU A 37 -6.54 4.49 -0.65
CA LEU A 37 -5.73 5.17 -1.65
C LEU A 37 -6.24 4.90 -3.08
N ASP A 38 -6.51 3.63 -3.41
CA ASP A 38 -7.08 3.24 -4.71
C ASP A 38 -8.38 4.01 -4.97
N HIS A 39 -9.26 4.08 -3.97
CA HIS A 39 -10.51 4.83 -4.09
C HIS A 39 -10.28 6.30 -4.47
N TYR A 40 -9.35 7.00 -3.80
CA TYR A 40 -9.03 8.39 -4.12
C TYR A 40 -8.36 8.57 -5.48
N LEU A 41 -7.50 7.63 -5.89
CA LEU A 41 -6.85 7.69 -7.20
C LEU A 41 -7.88 7.47 -8.32
N TYR A 42 -8.80 6.52 -8.17
CA TYR A 42 -9.86 6.28 -9.14
C TYR A 42 -10.94 7.37 -9.16
N SER A 43 -11.20 8.04 -8.03
CA SER A 43 -12.10 9.20 -7.98
C SER A 43 -11.46 10.47 -8.53
N GLY A 44 -10.15 10.47 -8.80
CA GLY A 44 -9.43 11.60 -9.38
C GLY A 44 -9.09 12.69 -8.37
N ALA A 45 -8.74 12.32 -7.14
CA ALA A 45 -8.31 13.27 -6.12
C ALA A 45 -7.14 14.13 -6.62
N ASP A 46 -7.21 15.44 -6.40
CA ASP A 46 -6.17 16.40 -6.80
C ASP A 46 -4.94 16.32 -5.88
N VAL A 47 -5.16 16.02 -4.61
CA VAL A 47 -4.12 15.93 -3.59
C VAL A 47 -4.26 14.64 -2.80
N ILE A 48 -3.16 13.93 -2.59
CA ILE A 48 -3.09 12.80 -1.66
C ILE A 48 -2.27 13.21 -0.44
N TYR A 49 -2.87 13.11 0.75
CA TYR A 49 -2.24 13.39 2.03
C TYR A 49 -1.93 12.08 2.76
N LEU A 50 -0.64 11.73 2.90
CA LEU A 50 -0.21 10.47 3.53
C LEU A 50 0.13 10.67 5.01
N GLY A 51 -0.82 10.48 5.92
CA GLY A 51 -0.66 10.72 7.35
C GLY A 51 0.08 9.64 8.15
N ASP A 52 0.55 10.03 9.34
CA ASP A 52 0.98 9.11 10.39
C ASP A 52 -0.02 9.05 11.56
N SER A 53 0.42 8.57 12.73
CA SER A 53 -0.39 8.54 13.95
C SER A 53 -0.97 9.89 14.39
N THR A 54 -0.40 11.01 13.95
CA THR A 54 -0.91 12.36 14.27
C THR A 54 -2.27 12.64 13.65
N LEU A 55 -2.62 11.95 12.55
CA LEU A 55 -3.94 12.07 11.92
C LEU A 55 -4.95 11.02 12.41
N MET A 56 -4.49 9.90 12.97
CA MET A 56 -5.39 8.83 13.42
C MET A 56 -6.04 9.11 14.79
N TYR A 57 -5.46 10.02 15.58
CA TYR A 57 -5.97 10.38 16.91
C TYR A 57 -6.00 11.90 17.12
N PRO A 58 -6.74 12.67 16.32
CA PRO A 58 -6.86 14.10 16.55
C PRO A 58 -7.55 14.29 17.90
N LEU A 59 -6.86 14.93 18.85
CA LEU A 59 -7.48 15.54 20.02
C LEU A 59 -8.30 16.74 19.51
N GLY A 60 -9.42 16.49 18.80
CA GLY A 60 -10.19 17.55 18.17
C GLY A 60 -11.10 17.19 16.98
N GLU A 61 -11.37 15.92 16.69
CA GLU A 61 -12.29 15.45 15.62
C GLU A 61 -11.94 15.82 14.17
N VAL A 62 -10.96 16.69 13.93
CA VAL A 62 -10.59 17.20 12.59
C VAL A 62 -9.14 16.85 12.27
N THR A 63 -8.89 16.26 11.10
CA THR A 63 -7.53 15.92 10.64
C THR A 63 -6.89 17.09 9.88
N THR A 64 -5.57 17.05 9.66
CA THR A 64 -4.91 18.05 8.81
C THR A 64 -5.38 17.97 7.35
N GLY A 65 -5.79 16.80 6.86
CA GLY A 65 -6.41 16.67 5.54
C GLY A 65 -7.77 17.37 5.47
N ASP A 66 -8.59 17.28 6.53
CA ASP A 66 -9.85 18.01 6.62
C ASP A 66 -9.64 19.53 6.61
N ILE A 67 -8.66 20.02 7.38
CA ILE A 67 -8.28 21.45 7.38
C ILE A 67 -7.85 21.87 5.97
N LEU A 68 -7.03 21.06 5.29
CA LEU A 68 -6.59 21.35 3.94
C LEU A 68 -7.76 21.36 2.94
N GLN A 69 -8.74 20.49 3.13
CA GLN A 69 -9.95 20.44 2.31
C GLN A 69 -10.83 21.69 2.51
N GLU A 70 -10.92 22.20 3.74
CA GLU A 70 -11.61 23.46 4.05
C GLU A 70 -10.91 24.66 3.39
N ASP A 71 -9.57 24.69 3.42
CA ASP A 71 -8.76 25.76 2.82
C ASP A 71 -8.74 25.73 1.28
N LEU A 72 -8.95 24.56 0.67
CA LEU A 72 -8.91 24.33 -0.78
C LEU A 72 -10.23 23.71 -1.30
N PRO A 73 -11.36 24.45 -1.24
CA PRO A 73 -12.68 23.89 -1.54
C PRO A 73 -12.86 23.45 -3.00
N ASP A 74 -12.05 24.00 -3.92
CA ASP A 74 -12.08 23.65 -5.34
C ASP A 74 -11.21 22.43 -5.69
N HIS A 75 -10.53 21.82 -4.71
CA HIS A 75 -9.70 20.64 -4.88
C HIS A 75 -10.28 19.46 -4.10
N THR A 76 -10.04 18.25 -4.60
CA THR A 76 -10.38 17.03 -3.87
C THR A 76 -9.17 16.51 -3.12
N ILE A 77 -9.25 16.45 -1.79
CA ILE A 77 -8.18 15.95 -0.91
C ILE A 77 -8.50 14.52 -0.47
N GLY A 78 -7.62 13.57 -0.80
CA GLY A 78 -7.68 12.21 -0.30
C GLY A 78 -6.68 12.00 0.84
N GLU A 79 -7.16 11.65 2.04
CA GLU A 79 -6.29 11.37 3.19
C GLU A 79 -6.17 9.86 3.44
N VAL A 80 -4.93 9.37 3.53
CA VAL A 80 -4.61 7.99 3.92
C VAL A 80 -3.60 8.04 5.06
N ALA A 81 -3.98 7.53 6.24
CA ALA A 81 -3.15 7.63 7.43
C ALA A 81 -3.06 6.31 8.19
N HIS A 82 -1.88 6.00 8.71
CA HIS A 82 -1.70 4.91 9.66
C HIS A 82 -0.49 5.17 10.57
N PRO A 83 -0.53 4.73 11.84
CA PRO A 83 0.58 4.85 12.77
C PRO A 83 1.88 4.23 12.23
N ALA A 84 3.00 4.82 12.62
CA ALA A 84 4.33 4.25 12.38
C ALA A 84 4.77 4.10 10.92
N TYR A 85 4.15 4.84 9.98
CA TYR A 85 4.67 4.92 8.62
C TYR A 85 6.13 5.41 8.59
N ASN A 86 6.96 4.64 7.90
CA ASN A 86 8.39 4.89 7.73
C ASN A 86 8.71 5.38 6.31
N ALA A 87 9.92 5.88 6.11
CA ALA A 87 10.35 6.45 4.83
C ALA A 87 10.25 5.45 3.66
N ASP A 88 10.51 4.17 3.91
CA ASP A 88 10.43 3.14 2.88
C ASP A 88 9.00 2.89 2.41
N LEU A 89 8.04 2.89 3.33
CA LEU A 89 6.64 2.75 2.98
C LEU A 89 6.11 3.99 2.25
N TYR A 90 6.49 5.21 2.67
CA TYR A 90 6.16 6.43 1.92
C TYR A 90 6.70 6.40 0.49
N ARG A 91 7.92 5.89 0.29
CA ARG A 91 8.47 5.67 -1.04
C ARG A 91 7.65 4.64 -1.83
N ALA A 92 7.21 3.55 -1.19
CA ALA A 92 6.35 2.56 -1.84
C ALA A 92 5.02 3.17 -2.31
N TYR A 93 4.38 3.99 -1.46
CA TYR A 93 3.17 4.72 -1.81
C TYR A 93 3.38 5.70 -2.98
N ALA A 94 4.42 6.53 -2.92
CA ALA A 94 4.73 7.46 -4.01
C ALA A 94 4.98 6.72 -5.35
N ASN A 95 5.73 5.62 -5.30
CA ASN A 95 5.96 4.78 -6.48
C ASN A 95 4.66 4.13 -6.97
N TYR A 96 3.74 3.79 -6.08
CA TYR A 96 2.44 3.22 -6.45
C TYR A 96 1.56 4.26 -7.16
N VAL A 97 1.45 5.47 -6.61
CA VAL A 97 0.69 6.59 -7.20
C VAL A 97 1.16 6.91 -8.62
N THR A 98 2.47 6.86 -8.87
CA THR A 98 3.02 7.13 -10.22
C THR A 98 2.69 6.08 -11.27
N ARG A 99 2.10 4.94 -10.91
CA ARG A 99 1.70 3.89 -11.85
C ARG A 99 0.29 4.08 -12.41
N PHE A 100 -0.51 4.94 -11.80
CA PHE A 100 -1.86 5.23 -12.28
C PHE A 100 -1.81 6.22 -13.45
N ASP A 101 -2.78 6.10 -14.35
CA ASP A 101 -2.95 7.05 -15.47
C ASP A 101 -3.52 8.38 -14.97
N ILE A 102 -4.50 8.30 -14.06
CA ILE A 102 -5.03 9.46 -13.34
C ILE A 102 -4.17 9.65 -12.10
N ARG A 103 -3.50 10.79 -12.00
CA ARG A 103 -2.56 11.08 -10.92
C ARG A 103 -2.98 12.35 -10.18
N PRO A 104 -2.81 12.37 -8.86
CA PRO A 104 -2.94 13.61 -8.11
C PRO A 104 -1.88 14.60 -8.59
N GLN A 105 -2.22 15.87 -8.53
CA GLN A 105 -1.31 16.97 -8.83
C GLN A 105 -0.23 17.07 -7.74
N THR A 106 -0.60 16.75 -6.50
CA THR A 106 0.28 16.87 -5.33
C THR A 106 0.15 15.66 -4.41
N VAL A 107 1.29 15.19 -3.89
CA VAL A 107 1.33 14.21 -2.78
C VAL A 107 2.02 14.88 -1.60
N ILE A 108 1.34 14.93 -0.45
CA ILE A 108 1.84 15.52 0.80
C ILE A 108 2.26 14.39 1.73
N ILE A 109 3.49 14.47 2.24
CA ILE A 109 4.06 13.50 3.16
C ILE A 109 4.56 14.27 4.39
N PRO A 110 3.81 14.29 5.51
CA PRO A 110 4.27 14.80 6.78
C PRO A 110 5.31 13.82 7.35
N ILE A 111 6.58 14.21 7.23
CA ILE A 111 7.67 13.39 7.77
C ILE A 111 7.85 13.69 9.25
N ASN A 112 7.42 12.75 10.09
CA ASN A 112 7.72 12.74 11.51
C ASN A 112 9.18 12.30 11.76
N LEU A 113 9.88 12.94 12.69
CA LEU A 113 11.25 12.54 13.07
C LEU A 113 11.32 11.08 13.56
N HIS A 114 10.22 10.57 14.14
CA HIS A 114 10.13 9.16 14.55
C HIS A 114 10.18 8.17 13.38
N ALA A 115 9.85 8.60 12.16
CA ALA A 115 9.94 7.76 10.96
C ALA A 115 11.39 7.34 10.62
N PHE A 116 12.38 7.99 11.24
CA PHE A 116 13.81 7.65 11.12
C PHE A 116 14.39 7.01 12.39
N SER A 117 13.55 6.66 13.36
CA SER A 117 14.01 5.99 14.57
C SER A 117 14.38 4.54 14.29
N PRO A 118 15.60 4.09 14.66
CA PRO A 118 15.98 2.68 14.59
C PRO A 118 15.03 1.79 15.39
N GLU A 119 14.40 2.32 16.45
CA GLU A 119 13.46 1.57 17.26
C GLU A 119 12.21 1.15 16.46
N TRP A 120 11.70 2.01 15.58
CA TRP A 120 10.56 1.67 14.74
C TRP A 120 10.96 0.71 13.62
N ASP A 121 12.15 0.88 13.07
CA ASP A 121 12.72 -0.01 12.05
C ASP A 121 13.02 -1.42 12.58
N MET A 122 13.27 -1.57 13.88
CA MET A 122 13.48 -2.88 14.50
C MET A 122 12.20 -3.56 14.98
N ARG A 123 11.04 -2.87 14.96
CA ARG A 123 9.76 -3.44 15.40
C ARG A 123 9.11 -4.23 14.27
N PRO A 124 8.91 -5.56 14.41
CA PRO A 124 8.34 -6.38 13.33
C PRO A 124 6.94 -5.94 12.89
N THR A 125 6.14 -5.40 13.81
CA THR A 125 4.78 -4.92 13.52
C THR A 125 4.74 -3.67 12.65
N TYR A 126 5.85 -2.93 12.52
CA TYR A 126 5.93 -1.68 11.74
C TYR A 126 6.77 -1.85 10.46
N GLN A 127 6.98 -3.09 10.04
CA GLN A 127 7.67 -3.39 8.79
C GLN A 127 6.75 -3.26 7.59
N PHE A 128 5.42 -3.41 7.77
CA PHE A 128 4.42 -3.24 6.71
C PHE A 128 4.75 -4.06 5.45
N GLU A 129 5.24 -5.29 5.65
CA GLU A 129 5.75 -6.12 4.55
C GLU A 129 4.66 -6.48 3.55
N THR A 130 3.43 -6.72 4.04
CA THR A 130 2.28 -7.01 3.20
C THR A 130 1.91 -5.79 2.35
N GLU A 131 1.85 -4.60 2.95
CA GLU A 131 1.54 -3.35 2.29
C GLU A 131 2.60 -3.01 1.25
N LYS A 132 3.90 -3.10 1.62
CA LYS A 132 5.01 -2.91 0.69
C LYS A 132 4.93 -3.89 -0.49
N ALA A 133 4.60 -5.16 -0.24
CA ALA A 133 4.44 -6.15 -1.31
C ALA A 133 3.27 -5.80 -2.24
N VAL A 134 2.12 -5.41 -1.70
CA VAL A 134 0.95 -4.99 -2.48
C VAL A 134 1.26 -3.73 -3.29
N LEU A 135 1.87 -2.70 -2.70
CA LEU A 135 2.25 -1.47 -3.40
C LEU A 135 3.31 -1.72 -4.48
N THR A 136 4.20 -2.69 -4.26
CA THR A 136 5.30 -2.97 -5.19
C THR A 136 4.87 -3.85 -6.36
N TYR A 137 4.09 -4.90 -6.12
CA TYR A 137 3.77 -5.91 -7.13
C TYR A 137 2.30 -5.94 -7.55
N GLY A 138 1.45 -5.21 -6.82
CA GLY A 138 -0.01 -5.28 -6.97
C GLY A 138 -0.61 -6.49 -6.23
N PRO A 139 -1.95 -6.50 -6.06
CA PRO A 139 -2.65 -7.50 -5.23
C PRO A 139 -2.48 -8.95 -5.70
N LEU A 140 -2.34 -9.17 -7.01
CA LEU A 140 -2.25 -10.51 -7.60
C LEU A 140 -0.86 -11.14 -7.48
N LEU A 141 0.20 -10.34 -7.46
CA LEU A 141 1.56 -10.86 -7.33
C LEU A 141 2.00 -10.91 -5.87
N SER A 142 1.54 -9.98 -5.02
CA SER A 142 1.85 -10.02 -3.59
C SER A 142 1.37 -11.31 -2.94
N THR A 143 0.23 -11.85 -3.35
CA THR A 143 -0.36 -13.11 -2.85
C THR A 143 0.45 -14.35 -3.18
N LEU A 144 1.05 -14.39 -4.37
CA LEU A 144 1.90 -15.49 -4.81
C LEU A 144 3.13 -15.65 -3.92
N PHE A 145 3.60 -14.55 -3.31
CA PHE A 145 4.83 -14.53 -2.51
C PHE A 145 4.60 -14.42 -0.99
N TYR A 146 3.45 -13.92 -0.53
CA TYR A 146 3.22 -13.61 0.90
C TYR A 146 2.12 -14.43 1.60
N ARG A 147 1.51 -15.44 0.95
CA ARG A 147 0.70 -16.44 1.66
C ARG A 147 1.54 -17.68 2.02
N PRO A 148 1.55 -18.13 3.29
CA PRO A 148 2.16 -19.40 3.68
C PRO A 148 1.43 -20.61 3.08
#